data_AF-A0A4S4BTZ2-F1
#
_entry.id   AF-A0A4S4BTZ2-F1
#
_cell.length_a   1.000
_cell.length_b   1.000
_cell.length_c   1.000
_cell.angle_alpha   90.00
_cell.angle_beta   90.00
_cell.angle_gamma   90.00
#
_symmetry.space_group_name_H-M   'P 1'
#
loop_
_entity.id
_entity.type
_entity.pdbx_description
1 polymer ?
#
loop_
_entity_poly.entity_id
_entity_poly.type
_entity_poly.pdbx_seq_one_letter_code
_entity_poly.pdbx_strand_id
1 'polypeptide(L)' 'MKIYKLKNNFKGIKKGTQFYLIAESEFIGVRDFVLRTKDLAIRISINERELHNNFTLLKY' A
#
# COMPACT_ATOMS: atom_id res chain seq x y z
N MET A 1 -11.08 7.79 0.30
CA MET A 1 -9.64 7.55 0.03
C MET A 1 -9.27 6.26 0.73
N LYS A 2 -8.88 5.22 -0.04
CA LYS A 2 -8.63 3.88 0.52
C LYS A 2 -7.47 3.93 1.52
N ILE A 3 -7.64 3.32 2.69
CA ILE A 3 -6.62 3.22 3.74
C ILE A 3 -6.19 1.76 3.90
N TYR A 4 -4.90 1.49 3.78
CA TYR A 4 -4.31 0.18 3.98
C TYR A 4 -3.47 0.13 5.25
N LYS A 5 -3.36 -1.04 5.86
CA LYS A 5 -2.49 -1.30 7.03
C LYS A 5 -1.58 -2.49 6.75
N LEU A 6 -0.31 -2.38 7.13
CA LEU A 6 0.64 -3.49 7.04
C LEU A 6 0.26 -4.64 7.99
N LYS A 7 0.14 -5.85 7.43
CA LYS A 7 -0.04 -7.13 8.13
C LYS A 7 1.28 -7.63 8.73
N ASN A 8 2.39 -7.37 8.03
CA ASN A 8 3.75 -7.83 8.34
C ASN A 8 4.76 -6.68 8.20
N ASN A 9 5.99 -6.87 8.67
CA ASN A 9 7.09 -5.95 8.33
C ASN A 9 7.36 -6.04 6.83
N PHE A 10 7.53 -4.91 6.15
CA PHE A 10 7.67 -4.87 4.70
C PHE A 10 8.57 -3.73 4.27
N LYS A 11 9.61 -4.02 3.46
CA LYS A 11 10.59 -3.04 2.94
C LYS A 11 11.15 -2.11 4.04
N GLY A 12 11.46 -2.66 5.22
CA GLY A 12 11.97 -1.90 6.37
C GLY A 12 10.91 -1.15 7.19
N ILE A 13 9.64 -1.21 6.78
CA ILE A 13 8.52 -0.55 7.47
C ILE A 13 7.86 -1.55 8.42
N LYS A 14 7.58 -1.10 9.65
CA LYS A 14 7.02 -1.93 10.71
C LYS A 14 5.57 -2.34 10.40
N LYS A 15 5.21 -3.56 10.80
CA LYS A 15 3.83 -4.04 10.87
C LYS A 15 2.93 -3.00 11.55
N GLY A 16 1.73 -2.82 11.01
CA GLY A 16 0.72 -1.94 11.57
C GLY A 16 0.75 -0.50 11.08
N THR A 17 1.80 -0.08 10.36
CA THR A 17 1.83 1.23 9.69
C THR A 17 0.68 1.35 8.71
N GLN A 18 0.05 2.54 8.70
CA GLN A 18 -1.09 2.86 7.86
C GLN A 18 -0.68 3.73 6.68
N PHE A 19 -1.31 3.46 5.54
CA PHE A 19 -1.06 4.12 4.27
C PHE A 19 -2.36 4.56 3.63
N TYR A 20 -2.31 5.69 2.94
CA TYR A 20 -3.29 6.11 1.94
C TYR A 20 -2.91 5.54 0.58
N LEU A 21 -3.89 5.00 -0.15
CA LEU A 21 -3.74 4.77 -1.58
C LEU A 21 -3.91 6.10 -2.31
N ILE A 22 -2.84 6.55 -2.97
CA ILE A 22 -2.82 7.84 -3.67
C ILE A 22 -2.86 7.69 -5.18
N ALA A 23 -2.46 6.53 -5.72
CA ALA A 23 -2.64 6.20 -7.14
C ALA A 23 -2.77 4.68 -7.32
N GLU A 24 -3.56 4.29 -8.30
CA GLU A 24 -3.76 2.92 -8.76
C GLU A 24 -3.72 2.97 -10.30
N SER A 25 -2.93 2.09 -10.91
CA SER A 25 -2.78 2.02 -12.37
C SER A 25 -2.82 0.56 -12.81
N GLU A 26 -3.46 0.30 -13.95
CA GLU A 26 -3.47 -0.99 -14.61
C GLU A 26 -3.00 -0.81 -16.05
N PHE A 27 -1.98 -1.56 -16.45
CA PHE A 27 -1.44 -1.53 -17.81
C PHE A 27 -1.17 -2.95 -18.30
N ILE A 28 -1.88 -3.38 -19.35
CA ILE A 28 -1.76 -4.71 -19.97
C ILE A 28 -1.83 -5.83 -18.90
N GLY A 29 -2.83 -5.75 -18.00
CA GLY A 29 -3.04 -6.73 -16.94
C GLY A 29 -2.06 -6.66 -15.76
N VAL A 30 -1.13 -5.71 -15.75
CA VAL A 30 -0.24 -5.44 -14.61
C VAL A 30 -0.83 -4.29 -13.79
N ARG A 31 -1.06 -4.53 -12.49
CA ARG A 31 -1.54 -3.50 -11.55
C ARG A 31 -0.45 -3.01 -10.61
N ASP A 32 -0.33 -1.70 -10.53
CA ASP A 32 0.59 -0.99 -9.65
C ASP A 32 -0.17 -0.01 -8.75
N PHE A 33 0.29 0.07 -7.50
CA PHE A 33 -0.34 0.84 -6.44
C PHE A 33 0.70 1.73 -5.77
N VAL A 34 0.37 3.01 -5.63
CA VAL A 34 1.20 3.97 -4.91
C VAL A 34 0.56 4.24 -3.56
N LEU A 35 1.28 3.88 -2.50
CA LEU A 35 0.88 4.08 -1.12
C LEU A 35 1.73 5.17 -0.46
N ARG A 36 1.12 5.99 0.39
CA ARG A 36 1.82 7.00 1.21
C ARG A 36 1.43 6.88 2.67
N THR A 37 2.39 6.94 3.59
CA THR A 37 2.10 6.88 5.04
C THR A 37 1.22 8.02 5.49
N LYS A 38 0.51 7.84 6.61
CA LYS A 38 -0.39 8.87 7.16
C LYS A 38 0.30 10.18 7.50
N ASP A 39 1.53 10.11 7.99
CA ASP A 39 2.40 11.25 8.27
C ASP A 39 3.01 11.88 7.01
N LEU A 40 2.69 11.33 5.83
CA LEU A 40 3.15 11.77 4.52
C LEU A 40 4.67 11.63 4.29
N ALA A 41 5.40 11.01 5.21
CA ALA A 41 6.86 10.90 5.16
C ALA A 41 7.37 9.89 4.13
N ILE A 42 6.67 8.76 3.95
CA ILE A 42 7.14 7.64 3.12
C ILE A 42 6.15 7.38 1.98
N ARG A 43 6.67 7.24 0.77
CA ARG A 43 5.94 6.83 -0.43
C ARG A 43 6.53 5.52 -0.96
N ILE A 44 5.68 4.54 -1.24
CA ILE A 44 6.07 3.26 -1.85
C ILE A 44 5.20 2.95 -3.07
N SER A 45 5.80 2.32 -4.07
CA SER A 45 5.07 1.66 -5.18
C SER A 45 5.14 0.16 -4.95
N ILE A 46 4.00 -0.52 -5.10
CA ILE A 46 3.87 -1.96 -4.94
C ILE A 46 2.94 -2.54 -6.00
N ASN A 47 3.18 -3.79 -6.37
CA ASN A 47 2.29 -4.51 -7.26
C ASN A 47 1.11 -5.15 -6.51
N GLU A 48 0.17 -5.71 -7.26
CA GLU A 48 -1.02 -6.40 -6.71
C GLU A 48 -0.68 -7.53 -5.74
N ARG A 49 0.33 -8.36 -6.07
CA ARG A 49 0.75 -9.48 -5.22
C ARG A 49 1.30 -8.99 -3.88
N GLU A 50 2.11 -7.94 -3.89
CA GLU A 50 2.64 -7.31 -2.68
C GLU A 50 1.51 -6.69 -1.84
N LEU A 51 0.56 -6.00 -2.47
CA LEU A 51 -0.60 -5.42 -1.81
C LEU A 51 -1.42 -6.50 -1.09
N HIS A 52 -1.80 -7.56 -1.80
CA HIS A 52 -2.62 -8.65 -1.25
C HIS A 52 -1.94 -9.35 -0.06
N ASN A 53 -0.64 -9.66 -0.20
CA ASN A 53 0.09 -10.43 0.80
C ASN A 53 0.47 -9.62 2.04
N ASN A 54 0.76 -8.32 1.90
CA ASN A 54 1.32 -7.52 2.99
C ASN A 54 0.34 -6.52 3.60
N PHE A 55 -0.78 -6.21 2.94
CA PHE A 55 -1.68 -5.14 3.38
C PHE A 55 -3.12 -5.61 3.58
N THR A 56 -3.81 -4.99 4.54
CA THR A 56 -5.25 -5.12 4.76
C THR A 56 -5.92 -3.78 4.50
N LEU A 57 -7.01 -3.77 3.72
CA LEU A 57 -7.85 -2.60 3.55
C LEU A 57 -8.65 -2.34 4.83
N LEU A 58 -8.58 -1.11 5.36
CA LEU A 58 -9.30 -0.68 6.56
C LEU A 58 -10.54 0.15 6.25
N LYS A 59 -10.50 1.00 5.22
CA LYS A 59 -11.56 1.97 4.89
C LYS A 59 -11.49 2.38 3.42
N TYR A 60 -12.63 2.71 2.82
CA TYR A 60 -12.80 3.28 1.48
C TYR A 60 -12.79 4.82 1.49
#